data_AF-A0A7S3FMY4-F1
#
_entry.id   AF-A0A7S3FMY4-F1
#
_cell.length_a   1.000
_cell.length_b   1.000
_cell.length_c   1.000
_cell.angle_alpha   90.00
_cell.angle_beta   90.00
_cell.angle_gamma   90.00
#
_symmetry.space_group_name_H-M   'P 1'
#
loop_
_entity.id
_entity.type
_entity.pdbx_description
1 polymer ?
#
loop_
_entity_poly.entity_id
_entity_poly.type
_entity_poly.pdbx_seq_one_letter_code
_entity_poly.pdbx_strand_id
1 'polypeptide(L)'
;VNLPFWLADFLSHRKMLKPHLPKFLKKRLRDELQGEAGCVDLRDRCKFFYELGRKLCTLSELDGSEDLSEFLLNTFTSRFKEMLTTSHVCSNETRETYSRVLTNEELELFTRAQASSKAFERWIYSKSTVISSRIKRNKRKREWEGQEFRFRT
;
A
#
# COMPACT_ATOMS: atom_id res chain seq x y z
N VAL A 1 26.58 -18.09 3.40
CA VAL A 1 25.67 -18.31 4.56
C VAL A 1 24.38 -17.56 4.30
N ASN A 2 23.22 -18.09 4.70
CA ASN A 2 21.96 -17.36 4.63
C ASN A 2 21.69 -16.71 5.99
N LEU A 3 21.47 -15.40 6.01
CA LEU A 3 21.23 -14.63 7.23
C LEU A 3 19.92 -13.85 7.10
N PRO A 4 19.17 -13.66 8.19
CA PRO A 4 18.04 -12.77 8.18
C PRO A 4 18.51 -11.31 8.03
N PHE A 5 17.68 -10.47 7.41
CA PHE A 5 18.04 -9.09 7.07
C PHE A 5 18.52 -8.29 8.30
N TRP A 6 17.80 -8.36 9.42
CA TRP A 6 18.13 -7.59 10.64
C TRP A 6 19.53 -7.91 11.18
N LEU A 7 19.98 -9.16 11.03
CA LEU A 7 21.31 -9.58 11.46
C LEU A 7 22.37 -9.17 10.43
N ALA A 8 22.04 -9.33 9.14
CA ALA A 8 22.92 -8.93 8.05
C ALA A 8 23.20 -7.43 8.08
N ASP A 9 22.18 -6.62 8.36
CA ASP A 9 22.27 -5.17 8.53
C ASP A 9 23.20 -4.80 9.68
N PHE A 10 22.99 -5.39 10.86
CA PHE A 10 23.84 -5.16 12.02
C PHE A 10 25.31 -5.54 11.80
N LEU A 11 25.57 -6.67 11.14
CA LEU A 11 26.92 -7.15 10.86
C LEU A 11 27.60 -6.38 9.72
N SER A 12 26.83 -5.91 8.73
CA SER A 12 27.31 -5.05 7.64
C SER A 12 27.81 -3.70 8.19
N HIS A 13 27.05 -3.07 9.09
CA HIS A 13 27.49 -1.83 9.76
C HIS A 13 28.79 -1.99 10.54
N ARG A 14 29.09 -3.21 11.02
CA ARG A 14 30.34 -3.56 11.73
C ARG A 14 31.45 -4.04 10.79
N LYS A 15 31.24 -4.03 9.47
CA LYS A 15 32.16 -4.54 8.44
C LYS A 15 32.58 -5.99 8.66
N MET A 16 31.71 -6.80 9.26
CA MET A 16 31.97 -8.21 9.56
C MET A 16 31.52 -9.15 8.44
N LEU A 17 30.77 -8.63 7.46
CA LEU A 17 30.35 -9.37 6.27
C LEU A 17 30.18 -8.43 5.08
N LYS A 18 30.28 -8.99 3.87
CA LYS A 18 29.90 -8.33 2.63
C LYS A 18 28.57 -8.91 2.14
N PRO A 19 27.48 -8.14 2.16
CA PRO A 19 26.18 -8.63 1.72
C PRO A 19 26.15 -8.77 0.19
N HIS A 20 25.41 -9.75 -0.29
CA HIS A 20 25.14 -9.94 -1.72
C HIS A 20 23.64 -9.80 -1.99
N LEU A 21 23.31 -9.40 -3.22
CA LEU A 21 21.92 -9.31 -3.64
C LEU A 21 21.19 -10.66 -3.52
N PRO A 22 19.95 -10.67 -3.00
CA PRO A 22 19.14 -11.88 -2.95
C PRO A 22 18.94 -12.50 -4.32
N LYS A 23 18.81 -13.83 -4.38
CA LYS A 23 18.69 -14.59 -5.64
C LYS A 23 17.53 -14.13 -6.53
N PHE A 24 16.45 -13.62 -5.97
CA PHE A 24 15.30 -13.13 -6.74
C PHE A 24 15.62 -11.84 -7.49
N LEU A 25 16.51 -10.98 -6.97
CA LEU A 25 16.86 -9.68 -7.55
C LEU A 25 18.03 -9.75 -8.55
N LYS A 26 18.30 -10.96 -9.06
CA LYS A 26 19.34 -11.20 -10.07
C LYS A 26 18.98 -10.53 -11.39
N LYS A 27 19.99 -10.44 -12.27
CA LYS A 27 19.92 -9.85 -13.60
C LYS A 27 18.67 -10.26 -14.40
N ARG A 28 18.29 -11.54 -14.38
CA ARG A 28 17.09 -12.02 -15.07
C ARG A 28 15.81 -11.26 -14.70
N LEU A 29 15.53 -11.08 -13.41
CA LEU A 29 14.33 -10.34 -12.97
C LEU A 29 14.44 -8.87 -13.36
N ARG A 30 15.65 -8.29 -13.30
CA ARG A 30 15.90 -6.92 -13.72
C ARG A 30 15.62 -6.74 -15.20
N ASP A 31 16.09 -7.66 -16.05
CA ASP A 31 15.86 -7.64 -17.49
C ASP A 31 14.36 -7.80 -17.82
N GLU A 32 13.66 -8.70 -17.12
CA GLU A 32 12.19 -8.88 -17.24
C GLU A 32 11.44 -7.58 -16.88
N LEU A 33 11.81 -6.91 -15.78
CA LEU A 33 11.19 -5.66 -15.34
C LEU A 33 11.58 -4.44 -16.19
N GLN A 34 12.79 -4.41 -16.74
CA GLN A 34 13.25 -3.34 -17.64
C GLN A 34 12.51 -3.40 -18.99
N GLY A 35 12.14 -4.60 -19.44
CA GLY A 35 11.37 -4.81 -20.66
C GLY A 35 9.92 -4.37 -20.50
N GLU A 36 9.14 -5.12 -19.73
CA GLU A 36 7.73 -4.80 -19.49
C GLU A 36 7.36 -5.05 -18.03
N ALA A 37 7.57 -4.01 -17.22
CA ALA A 37 7.37 -4.09 -15.78
C ALA A 37 5.95 -4.54 -15.41
N GLY A 38 4.91 -4.17 -16.17
CA GLY A 38 3.51 -4.49 -15.88
C GLY A 38 3.14 -5.99 -15.96
N CYS A 39 3.81 -6.75 -16.82
CA CYS A 39 3.54 -8.17 -17.06
C CYS A 39 4.17 -9.11 -16.02
N VAL A 40 5.03 -8.58 -15.14
CA VAL A 40 5.73 -9.38 -14.14
C VAL A 40 4.89 -9.55 -12.88
N ASP A 41 4.70 -10.81 -12.46
CA ASP A 41 4.16 -11.16 -11.15
C ASP A 41 5.23 -10.95 -10.07
N LEU A 42 5.19 -9.76 -9.47
CA LEU A 42 6.08 -9.40 -8.36
C LEU A 42 5.66 -10.06 -7.06
N ARG A 43 4.38 -10.42 -6.89
CA ARG A 43 3.87 -10.95 -5.63
C ARG A 43 4.36 -12.37 -5.35
N ASP A 44 4.40 -13.21 -6.38
CA ASP A 44 4.96 -14.56 -6.30
C ASP A 44 6.46 -14.53 -5.94
N ARG A 45 7.19 -13.53 -6.46
CA ARG A 45 8.63 -13.36 -6.20
C ARG A 45 8.91 -12.77 -4.83
N CYS A 46 8.27 -11.64 -4.50
CA CYS A 46 8.44 -10.93 -3.24
C CYS A 46 7.25 -9.98 -2.97
N LYS A 47 6.42 -10.33 -1.98
CA LYS A 47 5.29 -9.50 -1.55
C LYS A 47 5.67 -8.10 -1.06
N PHE A 48 6.90 -7.93 -0.59
CA PHE A 48 7.45 -6.69 -0.02
C PHE A 48 8.64 -6.19 -0.87
N PHE A 49 8.52 -6.28 -2.19
CA PHE A 49 9.62 -6.00 -3.12
C PHE A 49 10.23 -4.61 -2.92
N TYR A 50 9.40 -3.57 -2.80
CA TYR A 50 9.86 -2.19 -2.66
C TYR A 50 10.37 -1.89 -1.25
N GLU A 51 9.67 -2.35 -0.19
CA GLU A 51 10.15 -2.17 1.19
C GLU A 51 11.49 -2.89 1.42
N LEU A 52 11.62 -4.13 0.94
CA LEU A 52 12.88 -4.87 1.02
C LEU A 52 13.97 -4.22 0.18
N GLY A 53 13.66 -3.80 -1.06
CA GLY A 53 14.60 -3.09 -1.92
C GLY A 53 15.17 -1.83 -1.27
N ARG A 54 14.31 -1.01 -0.67
CA ARG A 54 14.72 0.18 0.09
C ARG A 54 15.63 -0.16 1.27
N LYS A 55 15.33 -1.23 2.01
CA LYS A 55 16.17 -1.73 3.11
C LYS A 55 17.51 -2.29 2.63
N LEU A 56 17.57 -2.89 1.44
CA LEU A 56 18.81 -3.35 0.86
C LEU A 56 19.72 -2.18 0.46
N CYS A 57 19.15 -1.08 -0.02
CA CYS A 57 19.90 0.14 -0.33
C CYS A 57 20.57 0.79 0.89
N THR A 58 20.13 0.48 2.13
CA THR A 58 20.78 0.99 3.35
C THR A 58 21.98 0.15 3.80
N LEU A 59 22.18 -1.04 3.23
CA LEU A 59 23.31 -1.90 3.60
C LEU A 59 24.61 -1.32 3.07
N SER A 60 25.55 -1.05 3.99
CA SER A 60 26.91 -0.67 3.63
C SER A 60 27.58 -1.79 2.83
N GLU A 61 28.27 -1.42 1.75
CA GLU A 61 29.05 -2.33 0.89
C GLU A 61 28.23 -3.34 0.07
N LEU A 62 26.92 -3.12 -0.08
CA LEU A 62 26.12 -3.89 -1.05
C LEU A 62 26.53 -3.51 -2.48
N ASP A 63 26.97 -4.51 -3.23
CA ASP A 63 27.34 -4.35 -4.64
C ASP A 63 26.14 -3.92 -5.49
N GLY A 64 26.24 -2.77 -6.17
CA GLY A 64 25.18 -2.20 -7.00
C GLY A 64 24.03 -1.53 -6.22
N SER A 65 24.29 -0.94 -5.05
CA SER A 65 23.28 -0.24 -4.24
C SER A 65 22.70 1.01 -4.90
N GLU A 66 23.53 1.77 -5.62
CA GLU A 66 23.12 3.01 -6.32
C GLU A 66 22.19 2.66 -7.49
N ASP A 67 22.61 1.75 -8.36
CA ASP A 67 21.82 1.20 -9.46
C ASP A 67 20.50 0.58 -8.99
N LEU A 68 20.49 -0.03 -7.80
CA LEU A 68 19.28 -0.64 -7.25
C LEU A 68 18.22 0.42 -6.93
N SER A 69 18.62 1.58 -6.40
CA SER A 69 17.69 2.63 -6.00
C SER A 69 16.95 3.21 -7.22
N GLU A 70 17.69 3.50 -8.28
CA GLU A 70 17.15 4.00 -9.55
C GLU A 70 16.29 2.93 -10.23
N PHE A 71 16.75 1.68 -10.24
CA PHE A 71 16.00 0.55 -10.78
C PHE A 71 14.63 0.37 -10.10
N LEU A 72 14.57 0.43 -8.77
CA LEU A 72 13.31 0.33 -8.02
C LEU A 72 12.37 1.49 -8.36
N LEU A 73 12.91 2.71 -8.46
CA LEU A 73 12.12 3.89 -8.81
C LEU A 73 11.55 3.81 -10.23
N ASN A 74 12.36 3.41 -11.20
CA ASN A 74 11.95 3.26 -12.60
C ASN A 74 10.90 2.15 -12.74
N THR A 75 11.10 1.01 -12.06
CA THR A 75 10.14 -0.09 -12.04
C THR A 75 8.79 0.35 -11.46
N PHE A 76 8.82 1.04 -10.31
CA PHE A 76 7.62 1.54 -9.66
C PHE A 76 6.89 2.54 -10.56
N THR A 77 7.60 3.53 -11.10
CA THR A 77 7.02 4.59 -11.94
C THR A 77 6.38 4.02 -13.20
N SER A 78 7.04 3.05 -13.84
CA SER A 78 6.52 2.35 -15.02
C SER A 78 5.19 1.65 -14.74
N ARG A 79 5.12 0.88 -13.65
CA ARG A 79 3.91 0.14 -13.24
C ARG A 79 2.82 1.03 -12.69
N PHE A 80 3.19 2.14 -12.05
CA PHE A 80 2.27 3.00 -11.31
C PHE A 80 1.18 3.60 -12.19
N LYS A 81 1.53 4.06 -13.40
CA LYS A 81 0.60 4.75 -14.29
C LYS A 81 -0.59 3.85 -14.67
N GLU A 82 -0.29 2.66 -15.21
CA GLU A 82 -1.31 1.71 -15.66
C GLU A 82 -2.13 1.15 -14.49
N MET A 83 -1.46 0.82 -13.38
CA MET A 83 -2.11 0.36 -12.17
C MET A 83 -3.12 1.41 -11.65
N LEU A 84 -2.71 2.68 -11.58
CA LEU A 84 -3.55 3.74 -11.04
C LEU A 84 -4.73 4.04 -11.97
N THR A 85 -4.52 4.19 -13.28
CA THR A 85 -5.61 4.44 -14.23
C THR A 85 -6.64 3.32 -14.20
N THR A 86 -6.17 2.07 -14.12
CA THR A 86 -7.06 0.90 -14.05
C THR A 86 -7.83 0.88 -12.73
N SER A 87 -7.19 1.19 -11.60
CA SER A 87 -7.82 1.15 -10.27
C SER A 87 -9.09 2.00 -10.14
N HIS A 88 -9.18 3.09 -10.90
CA HIS A 88 -10.32 4.00 -10.86
C HIS A 88 -11.58 3.46 -11.54
N VAL A 89 -11.44 2.55 -12.52
CA VAL A 89 -12.52 2.07 -13.39
C VAL A 89 -12.69 0.53 -13.30
N CYS A 90 -11.81 -0.13 -12.57
CA CYS A 90 -11.69 -1.59 -12.50
C CYS A 90 -12.93 -2.30 -11.92
N SER A 91 -13.35 -3.38 -12.59
CA SER A 91 -14.38 -4.32 -12.13
C SER A 91 -13.87 -5.22 -10.99
N ASN A 92 -14.77 -5.98 -10.35
CA ASN A 92 -14.35 -6.89 -9.27
C ASN A 92 -13.43 -8.02 -9.79
N GLU A 93 -13.65 -8.53 -11.00
CA GLU A 93 -12.83 -9.59 -11.61
C GLU A 93 -11.41 -9.12 -11.89
N THR A 94 -11.27 -7.95 -12.51
CA THR A 94 -9.97 -7.33 -12.77
C THR A 94 -9.27 -7.00 -11.45
N ARG A 95 -10.00 -6.64 -10.38
CA ARG A 95 -9.40 -6.43 -9.06
C ARG A 95 -8.78 -7.72 -8.51
N GLU A 96 -9.42 -8.86 -8.70
CA GLU A 96 -8.88 -10.15 -8.23
C GLU A 96 -7.59 -10.51 -8.98
N THR A 97 -7.50 -10.21 -10.27
CA THR A 97 -6.28 -10.47 -11.05
C THR A 97 -5.11 -9.61 -10.56
N TYR A 98 -5.32 -8.29 -10.39
CA TYR A 98 -4.29 -7.40 -9.83
C TYR A 98 -3.90 -7.80 -8.41
N SER A 99 -4.85 -8.30 -7.60
CA SER A 99 -4.52 -8.76 -6.24
C SER A 99 -3.50 -9.90 -6.23
N ARG A 100 -3.42 -10.71 -7.29
CA ARG A 100 -2.47 -11.84 -7.37
C ARG A 100 -1.07 -11.39 -7.79
N VAL A 101 -0.97 -10.31 -8.57
CA VAL A 101 0.27 -9.88 -9.26
C VAL A 101 0.98 -8.74 -8.51
N LEU A 102 0.21 -7.85 -7.86
CA LEU A 102 0.75 -6.66 -7.21
C LEU A 102 1.44 -6.95 -5.88
N THR A 103 2.48 -6.18 -5.60
CA THR A 103 3.12 -6.12 -4.28
C THR A 103 2.15 -5.54 -3.24
N ASN A 104 2.47 -5.69 -1.95
CA ASN A 104 1.59 -5.19 -0.88
C ASN A 104 1.45 -3.66 -0.93
N GLU A 105 2.53 -2.95 -1.20
CA GLU A 105 2.58 -1.49 -1.31
C GLU A 105 1.75 -1.01 -2.52
N GLU A 106 1.90 -1.65 -3.67
CA GLU A 106 1.09 -1.40 -4.86
C GLU A 106 -0.40 -1.67 -4.62
N LEU A 107 -0.71 -2.80 -3.98
CA LEU A 107 -2.09 -3.19 -3.65
C LEU A 107 -2.75 -2.21 -2.67
N GLU A 108 -2.00 -1.69 -1.71
CA GLU A 108 -2.48 -0.67 -0.78
C GLU A 108 -2.83 0.64 -1.52
N LEU A 109 -1.98 1.07 -2.45
CA LEU A 109 -2.26 2.23 -3.31
C LEU A 109 -3.47 1.98 -4.22
N PHE A 110 -3.55 0.81 -4.84
CA PHE A 110 -4.66 0.41 -5.70
C PHE A 110 -6.01 0.43 -4.95
N THR A 111 -6.03 -0.13 -3.74
CA THR A 111 -7.27 -0.16 -2.91
C THR A 111 -7.68 1.22 -2.44
N ARG A 112 -6.72 2.09 -2.08
CA ARG A 112 -6.98 3.50 -1.75
C ARG A 112 -7.54 4.28 -2.93
N ALA A 113 -6.97 4.11 -4.12
CA ALA A 113 -7.45 4.76 -5.33
C ALA A 113 -8.89 4.33 -5.67
N GLN A 114 -9.20 3.03 -5.58
CA GLN A 114 -10.55 2.53 -5.76
C GLN A 114 -11.53 3.09 -4.70
N ALA A 115 -11.12 3.15 -3.43
CA ALA A 115 -11.94 3.73 -2.36
C ALA A 115 -12.22 5.22 -2.62
N SER A 116 -11.23 5.95 -3.14
CA SER A 116 -11.37 7.35 -3.55
C SER A 116 -12.37 7.51 -4.69
N SER A 117 -12.26 6.72 -5.76
CA SER A 117 -13.25 6.72 -6.87
C SER A 117 -14.66 6.45 -6.37
N LYS A 118 -14.85 5.42 -5.56
CA LYS A 118 -16.18 5.08 -5.00
C LYS A 118 -16.72 6.18 -4.11
N ALA A 119 -15.87 6.84 -3.34
CA ALA A 119 -16.27 7.98 -2.52
C ALA A 119 -16.68 9.18 -3.40
N PHE A 120 -15.96 9.42 -4.48
CA PHE A 120 -16.27 10.47 -5.46
C PHE A 120 -17.60 10.21 -6.19
N GLU A 121 -17.83 9.00 -6.69
CA GLU A 121 -19.11 8.61 -7.30
C GLU A 121 -20.27 8.77 -6.32
N ARG A 122 -20.11 8.27 -5.09
CA ARG A 122 -21.11 8.43 -4.03
C ARG A 122 -21.41 9.89 -3.75
N TRP A 123 -20.40 10.75 -3.79
CA TRP A 123 -20.58 12.18 -3.59
C TRP A 123 -21.35 12.83 -4.74
N ILE A 124 -20.98 12.56 -6.00
CA ILE A 124 -21.67 13.13 -7.18
C ILE A 124 -23.14 12.70 -7.25
N TYR A 125 -23.42 11.41 -7.04
CA TYR A 125 -24.76 10.87 -7.20
C TYR A 125 -25.59 10.95 -5.91
N SER A 126 -25.02 11.43 -4.80
CA SER A 126 -25.80 11.64 -3.59
C SER A 126 -26.75 12.82 -3.76
N LYS A 127 -28.05 12.56 -3.58
CA LYS A 127 -29.10 13.59 -3.59
C LYS A 127 -29.08 14.48 -2.34
N SER A 128 -28.33 14.11 -1.29
CA SER A 128 -28.19 14.86 -0.04
C SER A 128 -26.98 14.36 0.76
N THR A 129 -25.96 15.19 0.92
CA THR A 129 -24.80 14.90 1.78
C THR A 129 -25.21 15.04 3.24
N VAL A 130 -25.71 13.95 3.85
CA VAL A 130 -25.90 13.89 5.30
C VAL A 130 -24.52 13.75 5.95
N ILE A 131 -23.91 14.90 6.29
CA ILE A 131 -22.64 14.95 7.02
C ILE A 131 -22.94 14.64 8.49
N SER A 132 -22.93 13.36 8.84
CA SER A 132 -23.00 12.95 10.24
C SER A 132 -21.64 13.12 10.90
N SER A 133 -21.56 13.98 11.92
CA SER A 133 -20.36 14.04 12.76
C SER A 133 -20.10 12.69 13.44
N ARG A 134 -18.83 12.34 13.69
CA ARG A 134 -18.46 11.14 14.49
C ARG A 134 -18.97 11.22 15.94
N ILE A 135 -19.37 12.41 16.39
CA ILE A 135 -19.93 12.63 17.71
C ILE A 135 -21.39 12.16 17.69
N LYS A 136 -21.60 10.88 18.01
CA LYS A 136 -22.91 10.39 18.44
C LYS A 136 -23.18 11.00 19.82
N ARG A 137 -23.75 12.20 19.89
CA ARG A 137 -24.32 12.68 21.15
C ARG A 137 -25.39 11.68 21.56
N ASN A 138 -25.20 11.03 22.72
CA ASN A 138 -26.26 10.25 23.35
C ASN A 138 -27.45 11.19 23.58
N LYS A 139 -28.44 11.17 22.69
CA LYS A 139 -29.72 11.84 22.91
C LYS A 139 -30.41 11.06 24.01
N ARG A 140 -30.16 11.41 25.27
CA ARG A 140 -31.06 11.03 26.37
C ARG A 140 -32.45 11.55 25.98
N LYS A 141 -33.41 10.66 25.75
CA LYS A 141 -34.82 11.01 25.72
C LYS A 141 -35.13 11.54 27.12
N ARG A 142 -35.35 12.85 27.24
CA ARG A 142 -35.96 13.41 28.44
C ARG A 142 -37.46 13.16 28.29
N GLU A 143 -37.95 12.12 28.94
CA GLU A 143 -39.38 11.94 29.14
C GLU A 143 -39.82 13.03 30.11
N TRP A 144 -40.65 13.95 29.63
CA TRP A 144 -41.35 14.90 30.49
C TRP A 144 -42.53 14.14 31.09
N GLU A 145 -42.33 13.53 32.26
CA GLU A 145 -43.45 13.17 33.13
C GLU A 145 -44.02 14.48 33.68
N GLY A 146 -45.27 14.77 33.32
CA GLY A 146 -45.96 15.98 33.75
C GLY A 146 -46.00 16.07 35.27
N GLN A 147 -45.22 17.00 35.84
CA GLN A 147 -45.40 17.41 37.22
C GLN A 147 -46.74 18.16 37.30
N GLU A 148 -47.74 17.54 37.92
CA GLU A 148 -48.92 18.25 38.40
C GLU A 148 -48.46 19.32 39.40
N PHE A 149 -48.52 20.58 38.98
CA PHE A 149 -48.38 21.72 39.87
C PHE A 149 -49.61 21.77 40.79
N ARG A 150 -49.48 21.20 42.00
CA ARG A 150 -50.42 21.49 43.09
C ARG A 150 -50.20 22.93 43.54
N PHE A 151 -51.12 23.80 43.14
CA PHE A 151 -51.28 25.10 43.76
C PHE A 151 -51.68 24.88 45.22
N ARG A 152 -50.82 25.30 46.15
CA ARG A 152 -51.24 25.46 47.55
C ARG A 152 -52.06 26.74 47.63
N THR A 153 -53.33 26.57 47.97
CA THR A 153 -54.29 27.60 48.36
C THR A 153 -53.76 28.47 49.48
#